data_AF-A0A3M2DCA1-F1
#
_entry.id   AF-A0A3M2DCA1-F1
#
_cell.length_a   1.000
_cell.length_b   1.000
_cell.length_c   1.000
_cell.angle_alpha   90.00
_cell.angle_beta   90.00
_cell.angle_gamma   90.00
#
_symmetry.space_group_name_H-M   'P 1'
#
loop_
_entity.id
_entity.type
_entity.pdbx_description
1 polymer ?
#
loop_
_entity_poly.entity_id
_entity_poly.type
_entity_poly.pdbx_seq_one_letter_code
_entity_poly.pdbx_strand_id
1 'polypeptide(L)'
;MATQPDIIYTKVDEAPELASASWLPVVQAFASTAGVKVGTKDISLAGRILAQFPERLKPEQRVPDDLAQLAELVETPEANIIKLPNISA
;
A
#
# COMPACT_ATOMS: atom_id res chain seq x y z
N MET A 1 -14.29 14.29 1.15
CA MET A 1 -14.04 12.84 1.22
C MET A 1 -12.76 12.60 0.47
N ALA A 2 -11.73 12.02 1.11
CA ALA A 2 -10.44 11.82 0.44
C ALA A 2 -10.66 10.89 -0.76
N THR A 3 -10.34 11.36 -1.97
CA THR A 3 -10.44 10.55 -3.18
C THR A 3 -9.48 9.38 -3.05
N GLN A 4 -10.00 8.16 -2.98
CA GLN A 4 -9.20 6.94 -3.04
C GLN A 4 -8.35 6.97 -4.32
N PRO A 5 -7.06 6.56 -4.27
CA PRO A 5 -6.24 6.47 -5.48
C PRO A 5 -6.87 5.51 -6.49
N ASP A 6 -6.74 5.82 -7.78
CA ASP A 6 -7.27 5.00 -8.87
C ASP A 6 -6.53 3.66 -9.01
N ILE A 7 -5.25 3.61 -8.60
CA ILE A 7 -4.43 2.40 -8.52
C ILE A 7 -3.75 2.37 -7.17
N ILE A 8 -3.78 1.22 -6.51
CA ILE A 8 -2.98 0.96 -5.31
C ILE A 8 -1.78 0.09 -5.65
N TYR A 9 -0.59 0.60 -5.36
CA TYR A 9 0.68 -0.11 -5.48
C TYR A 9 1.10 -0.60 -4.08
N THR A 10 1.24 -1.92 -3.89
CA THR A 10 1.57 -2.44 -2.57
C THR A 10 3.02 -2.14 -2.21
N LYS A 11 3.22 -1.47 -1.07
CA LYS A 11 4.51 -1.42 -0.38
C LYS A 11 4.74 -2.74 0.34
N VAL A 12 5.89 -3.34 0.15
CA VAL A 12 6.19 -4.73 0.52
C VAL A 12 7.57 -4.82 1.19
N ASP A 13 8.24 -5.96 1.05
CA ASP A 13 9.47 -6.30 1.75
C ASP A 13 10.65 -6.44 0.76
N GLU A 14 11.86 -6.47 1.31
CA GLU A 14 13.09 -6.94 0.64
C GLU A 14 13.33 -6.37 -0.77
N ALA A 15 13.66 -7.22 -1.75
CA ALA A 15 14.04 -6.79 -3.08
C ALA A 15 12.92 -6.06 -3.85
N PRO A 16 11.64 -6.50 -3.81
CA PRO A 16 10.56 -5.77 -4.44
C PRO A 16 10.35 -4.35 -3.88
N GLU A 17 10.54 -4.13 -2.57
CA GLU A 17 10.43 -2.79 -1.99
C GLU A 17 11.59 -1.89 -2.42
N LEU A 18 12.81 -2.42 -2.48
CA LEU A 18 13.96 -1.69 -3.03
C LEU A 18 13.75 -1.29 -4.49
N ALA A 19 13.19 -2.20 -5.30
CA ALA A 19 12.83 -1.90 -6.69
C ALA A 19 11.75 -0.81 -6.78
N SER A 20 10.77 -0.84 -5.87
CA SER A 20 9.68 0.14 -5.81
C SER A 20 10.18 1.55 -5.54
N ALA A 21 11.20 1.72 -4.69
CA ALA A 21 11.82 3.02 -4.43
C ALA A 21 12.36 3.71 -5.70
N SER A 22 12.76 2.93 -6.72
CA SER A 22 13.17 3.43 -8.02
C SER A 22 12.01 3.53 -9.02
N TRP A 23 11.16 2.50 -9.06
CA TRP A 23 10.17 2.34 -10.13
C TRP A 23 8.85 3.08 -9.89
N LEU A 24 8.37 3.13 -8.65
CA LEU A 24 7.08 3.76 -8.33
C LEU A 24 7.01 5.25 -8.73
N PRO A 25 8.04 6.08 -8.52
CA PRO A 25 8.03 7.47 -8.98
C PRO A 25 7.87 7.61 -10.50
N VAL A 26 8.44 6.68 -11.27
CA VAL A 26 8.29 6.65 -12.74
C VAL A 26 6.86 6.30 -13.12
N VAL A 27 6.27 5.26 -12.51
CA VAL A 27 4.87 4.88 -12.73
C VAL A 27 3.93 6.05 -12.41
N GLN A 28 4.14 6.72 -11.28
CA GLN A 28 3.34 7.88 -10.88
C GLN A 28 3.43 9.03 -11.88
N ALA A 29 4.65 9.36 -12.35
CA ALA A 29 4.86 10.43 -13.32
C ALA A 29 4.10 10.15 -14.63
N PHE A 30 4.22 8.94 -15.17
CA PHE A 30 3.52 8.57 -16.41
C PHE A 30 2.01 8.48 -16.24
N ALA A 31 1.51 7.84 -15.17
CA ALA A 31 0.07 7.70 -14.92
C ALA A 31 -0.63 9.05 -14.73
N SER A 32 0.05 10.01 -14.11
CA SER A 32 -0.50 11.36 -13.90
C SER A 32 -0.85 12.09 -15.19
N THR A 33 -0.17 11.79 -16.31
CA THR A 33 -0.48 12.38 -17.62
C THR A 33 -1.85 11.98 -18.16
N ALA A 34 -2.38 10.84 -17.70
CA ALA A 34 -3.73 10.34 -17.99
C ALA A 34 -4.74 10.68 -16.89
N GLY A 35 -4.37 11.48 -15.89
CA GLY A 35 -5.22 11.81 -14.74
C GLY A 35 -5.39 10.68 -13.73
N VAL A 36 -4.58 9.61 -13.81
CA VAL A 36 -4.64 8.44 -12.93
C VAL A 36 -3.74 8.64 -11.71
N LYS A 37 -4.31 8.55 -10.50
CA LYS A 37 -3.60 8.65 -9.23
C LYS A 37 -3.13 7.27 -8.76
N VAL A 38 -1.83 7.12 -8.56
CA VAL A 38 -1.23 5.90 -8.00
C VAL A 38 -0.80 6.14 -6.56
N GLY A 39 -1.49 5.49 -5.62
CA GLY A 39 -1.18 5.54 -4.18
C GLY A 39 -0.60 4.23 -3.67
N THR A 40 -0.32 4.16 -2.37
CA THR A 40 0.26 2.98 -1.75
C THR A 40 -0.55 2.49 -0.55
N LYS A 41 -0.40 1.20 -0.26
CA LYS A 41 -0.85 0.52 0.95
C LYS A 41 0.28 -0.37 1.45
N ASP A 42 0.61 -0.28 2.74
CA ASP A 42 1.74 -0.98 3.34
C ASP A 42 1.31 -2.35 3.86
N ILE A 43 1.73 -3.41 3.15
CA ILE A 43 1.50 -4.80 3.54
C ILE A 43 2.81 -5.53 3.88
N SER A 44 3.88 -4.77 4.13
CA SER A 44 5.15 -5.31 4.63
C SER A 44 4.92 -6.09 5.94
N LEU A 45 5.80 -7.05 6.24
CA LEU A 45 5.77 -7.79 7.49
C LEU A 45 5.77 -6.84 8.70
N ALA A 46 6.62 -5.80 8.66
CA ALA A 46 6.70 -4.80 9.73
C ALA A 46 5.39 -4.02 9.88
N GLY A 47 4.81 -3.54 8.77
CA GLY A 47 3.54 -2.81 8.77
C GLY A 47 2.40 -3.66 9.36
N ARG A 48 2.30 -4.93 8.93
CA ARG A 48 1.30 -5.87 9.44
C ARG A 48 1.45 -6.15 10.94
N ILE A 49 2.68 -6.29 11.45
CA ILE A 49 2.89 -6.44 12.90
C ILE A 49 2.44 -5.18 13.65
N LEU A 50 2.83 -3.99 13.20
CA LEU A 50 2.49 -2.73 13.86
C LEU A 50 0.96 -2.51 13.91
N ALA A 51 0.26 -2.85 12.83
CA ALA A 51 -1.20 -2.72 12.74
C ALA A 51 -1.96 -3.58 13.76
N GLN A 52 -1.38 -4.70 14.21
CA GLN A 52 -2.03 -5.62 15.16
C GLN A 52 -1.85 -5.23 16.64
N PHE A 53 -0.95 -4.30 16.97
CA PHE A 53 -0.68 -3.90 18.37
C PHE A 53 -0.77 -2.38 18.62
N PRO A 54 -1.78 -1.67 18.10
CA PRO A 54 -1.85 -0.21 18.21
C PRO A 54 -1.91 0.30 19.66
N GLU A 55 -2.43 -0.49 20.58
CA GLU A 55 -2.52 -0.19 22.01
C GLU A 55 -1.16 -0.15 22.71
N ARG A 56 -0.13 -0.79 22.12
CA ARG A 56 1.25 -0.78 22.62
C ARG A 56 2.11 0.31 21.99
N LEU A 57 1.53 1.06 21.05
CA LEU A 57 2.22 2.07 20.27
C LEU A 57 1.81 3.47 20.73
N LYS A 58 2.78 4.38 20.73
CA LYS A 58 2.50 5.81 20.86
C LYS A 58 1.65 6.26 19.67
N PRO A 59 0.81 7.31 19.81
CA PRO A 59 -0.06 7.78 18.74
C PRO A 59 0.66 7.98 17.40
N GLU A 60 1.87 8.51 17.41
CA GLU A 60 2.71 8.77 16.24
C GLU A 60 3.31 7.52 15.57
N GLN A 61 3.33 6.38 16.26
CA GLN A 61 3.84 5.11 15.75
C GLN A 61 2.74 4.22 15.16
N ARG A 62 1.47 4.56 15.40
CA ARG A 62 0.34 3.77 14.92
C ARG A 62 0.22 3.88 13.41
N VAL A 63 0.01 2.74 12.78
CA VAL A 63 -0.25 2.61 11.35
C VAL A 63 -1.64 2.01 11.14
N PRO A 64 -2.31 2.33 10.03
CA PRO A 64 -3.57 1.66 9.67
C PRO A 64 -3.34 0.18 9.38
N ASP A 65 -4.37 -0.65 9.57
CA ASP A 65 -4.41 -2.01 9.03
C ASP A 65 -4.74 -1.96 7.53
N ASP A 66 -3.71 -1.71 6.73
CA ASP A 66 -3.83 -1.60 5.28
C ASP A 66 -4.18 -2.94 4.62
N LEU A 67 -3.84 -4.09 5.23
CA LEU A 67 -4.22 -5.40 4.70
C LEU A 67 -5.73 -5.62 4.84
N ALA A 68 -6.32 -5.28 5.99
CA ALA A 68 -7.76 -5.35 6.18
C ALA A 68 -8.50 -4.39 5.23
N GLN A 69 -8.01 -3.16 5.06
CA GLN A 69 -8.60 -2.20 4.12
C GLN A 69 -8.52 -2.68 2.67
N LEU A 70 -7.44 -3.36 2.28
CA LEU A 70 -7.34 -3.98 0.96
C LEU A 70 -8.31 -5.15 0.80
N ALA A 71 -8.52 -5.95 1.84
CA ALA A 71 -9.49 -7.05 1.83
C ALA A 71 -10.93 -6.54 1.63
N GLU A 72 -11.28 -5.39 2.20
CA GLU A 72 -12.57 -4.73 1.91
C GLU A 72 -12.62 -4.17 0.48
N LEU A 73 -11.52 -3.56 0.02
CA LEU A 73 -11.47 -2.95 -1.31
C LEU A 73 -11.65 -3.97 -2.43
N VAL A 74 -11.04 -5.17 -2.34
CA VAL A 74 -11.12 -6.19 -3.41
C VAL A 74 -12.54 -6.71 -3.66
N GLU A 75 -13.47 -6.47 -2.74
CA GLU A 75 -14.89 -6.79 -2.90
C GLU A 75 -15.65 -5.73 -3.71
N THR A 76 -14.99 -4.63 -4.10
CA THR A 76 -15.60 -3.52 -4.87
C THR A 76 -15.19 -3.56 -6.34
N PRO A 77 -16.06 -3.15 -7.28
CA PRO A 77 -15.72 -3.05 -8.71
C PRO A 77 -14.59 -2.07 -9.01
N GLU A 78 -14.38 -1.08 -8.14
CA GLU A 78 -13.36 -0.03 -8.30
C GLU A 78 -11.95 -0.50 -7.91
N ALA A 79 -11.81 -1.73 -7.41
CA ALA A 79 -10.53 -2.28 -6.97
C ALA A 79 -9.53 -2.42 -8.11
N ASN A 80 -8.44 -1.66 -8.04
CA ASN A 80 -7.30 -1.78 -8.94
C ASN A 80 -6.00 -1.79 -8.13
N ILE A 81 -5.42 -3.00 -7.98
CA ILE A 81 -4.31 -3.24 -7.07
C ILE A 81 -3.17 -3.91 -7.83
N ILE A 82 -1.99 -3.29 -7.79
CA ILE A 82 -0.73 -3.88 -8.24
C ILE A 82 -0.07 -4.51 -7.02
N LYS A 83 -0.11 -5.85 -6.95
CA LYS A 83 0.44 -6.64 -5.86
C LYS A 83 1.86 -7.13 -6.18
N LEU A 84 2.83 -6.69 -5.39
CA LEU A 84 4.23 -7.13 -5.47
C LEU A 84 4.47 -8.34 -4.56
N PRO A 85 5.49 -9.19 -4.81
CA PRO A 85 5.84 -10.26 -3.88
C PRO A 85 6.14 -9.72 -2.46
N ASN A 86 5.70 -10.44 -1.44
CA ASN A 86 5.92 -10.09 -0.02
C ASN A 86 6.30 -11.34 0.79
N ILE A 87 6.76 -11.14 2.03
CA ILE A 87 7.13 -12.25 2.93
C ILE A 87 5.90 -12.98 3.48
N SER A 88 5.94 -14.31 3.43
CA SER A 88 5.11 -15.23 4.25
C SER A 88 5.96 -15.74 5.42
N ALA A 89 5.92 -15.02 6.54
CA ALA A 89 6.76 -15.25 7.74
C ALA A 89 6.20 -16.34 8.66
#